data_AF-A0AAU6YSS3-F1
#
_entry.id   AF-A0AAU6YSS3-F1
#
_cell.length_a   1.000
_cell.length_b   1.000
_cell.length_c   1.000
_cell.angle_alpha   90.00
_cell.angle_beta   90.00
_cell.angle_gamma   90.00
#
_symmetry.space_group_name_H-M   'P 1'
#
loop_
_entity.id
_entity.type
_entity.pdbx_description
1 polymer ?
#
loop_
_entity_poly.entity_id
_entity_poly.type
_entity_poly.pdbx_seq_one_letter_code
_entity_poly.pdbx_strand_id
1 'polypeptide(L)'
;MTKQGNNTNTDDTTATEGAPKPGPAATPEAPETTEPTAAATEPQTEATGDLSTTEPTDDGEGEGGNKAGREAAKYRRQLRDTEAERDTLTGTVDSLRKQLINQNMPRSSSVNSDALWKAGFTPAEMFAEDGSINTEKLTEAAKATHELFGLSYGAKSVVRRSGDRSEDLSSPSGPSWGEALNAGK
;
A
#
# COMPACT_ATOMS: atom_id res chain seq x y z
N MET A 1 44.39 40.01 5.63
CA MET A 1 45.04 39.54 4.39
C MET A 1 44.47 38.18 4.01
N THR A 2 43.64 38.19 2.97
CA THR A 2 42.99 37.04 2.33
C THR A 2 44.01 36.27 1.49
N LYS A 3 43.95 34.92 1.48
CA LYS A 3 44.29 34.13 0.28
C LYS A 3 43.34 32.93 0.16
N GLN A 4 42.51 33.02 -0.87
CA GLN A 4 41.78 31.95 -1.53
C GLN A 4 42.75 31.04 -2.31
N GLY A 5 42.29 29.82 -2.63
CA GLY A 5 42.92 28.97 -3.64
C GLY A 5 42.17 27.64 -3.79
N ASN A 6 41.03 27.68 -4.50
CA ASN A 6 40.40 26.50 -5.10
C ASN A 6 41.35 25.88 -6.16
N ASN A 7 41.31 24.56 -6.33
CA ASN A 7 41.52 23.97 -7.65
C ASN A 7 40.77 22.63 -7.78
N THR A 8 39.71 22.67 -8.58
CA THR A 8 39.02 21.55 -9.23
C THR A 8 39.85 21.10 -10.42
N ASN A 9 40.09 19.80 -10.60
CA ASN A 9 40.53 19.27 -11.89
C ASN A 9 39.54 18.20 -12.37
N THR A 10 38.77 18.60 -13.39
CA THR A 10 37.93 17.76 -14.24
C THR A 10 38.75 17.51 -15.49
N ASP A 11 39.13 16.26 -15.77
CA ASP A 11 39.61 15.87 -17.09
C ASP A 11 38.63 14.84 -17.68
N ASP A 12 37.92 15.31 -18.69
CA ASP A 12 37.12 14.59 -19.67
C ASP A 12 38.09 14.10 -20.77
N THR A 13 38.06 12.81 -21.12
CA THR A 13 38.68 12.31 -22.36
C THR A 13 37.88 11.11 -22.85
N THR A 14 37.18 11.36 -23.96
CA THR A 14 36.48 10.41 -24.81
C THR A 14 37.34 10.11 -26.06
N ALA A 15 37.40 8.83 -26.44
CA ALA A 15 37.61 8.25 -27.79
C ALA A 15 38.31 6.87 -27.67
N THR A 16 38.12 5.82 -28.46
CA THR A 16 37.16 5.37 -29.49
C THR A 16 37.75 4.04 -29.99
N GLU A 17 36.91 3.00 -30.06
CA GLU A 17 36.90 1.95 -31.11
C GLU A 17 38.03 0.90 -31.21
N GLY A 18 37.60 -0.37 -31.13
CA GLY A 18 38.37 -1.56 -31.48
C GLY A 18 37.46 -2.78 -31.52
N ALA A 19 36.88 -3.06 -32.69
CA ALA A 19 36.01 -4.21 -32.97
C ALA A 19 36.73 -5.57 -32.80
N PRO A 20 35.97 -6.66 -32.58
CA PRO A 20 35.86 -7.63 -33.69
C PRO A 20 34.46 -8.25 -33.88
N LYS A 21 34.16 -8.59 -35.14
CA LYS A 21 33.09 -9.51 -35.64
C LYS A 21 33.84 -10.65 -36.39
N PRO A 22 33.29 -11.85 -36.71
CA PRO A 22 31.94 -12.41 -36.53
C PRO A 22 31.90 -13.83 -35.90
N GLY A 23 30.70 -14.35 -35.59
CA GLY A 23 30.46 -15.60 -34.84
C GLY A 23 30.61 -16.92 -35.62
N PRO A 24 30.25 -18.04 -34.96
CA PRO A 24 29.29 -18.95 -35.57
C PRO A 24 28.12 -19.32 -34.64
N ALA A 25 27.02 -19.66 -35.31
CA ALA A 25 25.70 -20.05 -34.83
C ALA A 25 25.68 -20.99 -33.60
N ALA A 26 24.88 -20.62 -32.60
CA ALA A 26 24.30 -21.55 -31.64
C ALA A 26 22.77 -21.52 -31.76
N THR A 27 22.25 -22.66 -32.19
CA THR A 27 20.89 -23.19 -32.21
C THR A 27 19.90 -22.61 -31.19
N PRO A 28 18.65 -22.27 -31.56
CA PRO A 28 17.57 -22.10 -30.60
C PRO A 28 17.10 -23.48 -30.10
N GLU A 29 17.45 -23.81 -28.86
CA GLU A 29 16.95 -24.98 -28.15
C GLU A 29 15.55 -24.68 -27.59
N ALA A 30 14.61 -25.58 -27.89
CA ALA A 30 13.22 -25.50 -27.49
C ALA A 30 13.06 -25.61 -25.97
N PRO A 31 12.08 -24.95 -25.33
CA PRO A 31 11.75 -25.26 -23.95
C PRO A 31 10.99 -26.59 -23.89
N GLU A 32 11.62 -27.60 -23.30
CA GLU A 32 10.97 -28.85 -22.89
C GLU A 32 9.88 -28.56 -21.86
N THR A 33 8.65 -28.96 -22.21
CA THR A 33 7.53 -29.12 -21.30
C THR A 33 7.79 -30.32 -20.40
N THR A 34 8.02 -30.08 -19.11
CA THR A 34 7.91 -31.11 -18.07
C THR A 34 6.77 -30.75 -17.14
N GLU A 35 5.63 -31.42 -17.34
CA GLU A 35 4.57 -31.58 -16.34
C GLU A 35 5.07 -32.48 -15.21
N PRO A 36 4.80 -32.15 -13.94
CA PRO A 36 4.68 -33.17 -12.91
C PRO A 36 3.20 -33.34 -12.53
N THR A 37 2.67 -34.48 -12.99
CA THR A 37 1.55 -35.26 -12.45
C THR A 37 1.19 -34.95 -11.00
N ALA A 38 -0.02 -34.42 -10.81
CA ALA A 38 -0.69 -34.34 -9.52
C ALA A 38 -1.23 -35.72 -9.14
N ALA A 39 -0.54 -36.42 -8.23
CA ALA A 39 -1.09 -37.57 -7.53
C ALA A 39 -2.01 -37.07 -6.41
N ALA A 40 -3.27 -37.45 -6.50
CA ALA A 40 -4.27 -37.28 -5.46
C ALA A 40 -3.92 -38.15 -4.24
N THR A 41 -3.87 -37.52 -3.07
CA THR A 41 -3.90 -38.19 -1.77
C THR A 41 -4.73 -37.31 -0.83
N GLU A 42 -5.95 -37.74 -0.52
CA GLU A 42 -6.71 -37.24 0.62
C GLU A 42 -5.94 -37.53 1.93
N PRO A 43 -6.21 -36.77 3.00
CA PRO A 43 -6.76 -37.50 4.14
C PRO A 43 -7.89 -36.77 4.87
N GLN A 44 -8.89 -37.59 5.22
CA GLN A 44 -9.74 -37.42 6.39
C GLN A 44 -8.91 -37.34 7.68
N THR A 45 -9.57 -36.85 8.74
CA THR A 45 -9.52 -37.36 10.14
C THR A 45 -9.01 -36.36 11.18
N GLU A 46 -10.01 -35.81 11.89
CA GLU A 46 -10.19 -35.73 13.35
C GLU A 46 -9.12 -35.17 14.30
N ALA A 47 -9.69 -34.54 15.33
CA ALA A 47 -9.31 -34.59 16.73
C ALA A 47 -8.10 -33.74 17.15
N THR A 48 -8.45 -32.58 17.72
CA THR A 48 -7.96 -32.02 18.98
C THR A 48 -7.04 -32.97 19.77
N GLY A 49 -5.77 -32.99 19.37
CA GLY A 49 -4.69 -33.64 20.10
C GLY A 49 -4.03 -32.62 21.02
N ASP A 50 -4.22 -32.84 22.31
CA ASP A 50 -3.45 -32.29 23.43
C ASP A 50 -1.95 -32.17 23.07
N LEU A 51 -1.49 -30.93 22.86
CA LEU A 51 -0.08 -30.61 22.68
C LEU A 51 0.62 -30.71 24.05
N SER A 52 0.84 -31.95 24.49
CA SER A 52 1.92 -32.26 25.43
C SER A 52 3.22 -31.78 24.79
N THR A 53 3.72 -30.66 25.28
CA THR A 53 5.05 -30.12 25.04
C THR A 53 6.10 -31.18 25.42
N THR A 54 6.56 -31.95 24.45
CA THR A 54 7.76 -32.78 24.66
C THR A 54 8.97 -31.85 24.72
N GLU A 55 9.37 -31.56 25.95
CA GLU A 55 10.67 -31.00 26.31
C GLU A 55 11.77 -31.85 25.66
N PRO A 56 12.73 -31.26 24.92
CA PRO A 56 13.87 -32.03 24.44
C PRO A 56 14.75 -32.37 25.64
N THR A 57 14.80 -33.65 25.98
CA THR A 57 15.81 -34.22 26.88
C THR A 57 17.18 -34.08 26.20
N ASP A 58 17.98 -33.12 26.67
CA ASP A 58 19.38 -32.96 26.30
C ASP A 58 20.23 -33.69 27.35
N ASP A 59 20.39 -34.99 27.15
CA ASP A 59 21.42 -35.79 27.80
C ASP A 59 22.78 -35.50 27.13
N GLY A 60 23.72 -34.96 27.89
CA GLY A 60 25.15 -35.17 27.63
C GLY A 60 26.01 -33.96 27.25
N GLU A 61 26.78 -33.52 28.25
CA GLU A 61 28.18 -33.08 28.12
C GLU A 61 28.51 -31.69 27.55
N GLY A 62 28.76 -30.74 28.47
CA GLY A 62 29.60 -29.57 28.23
C GLY A 62 28.97 -28.26 28.68
N GLU A 63 29.39 -27.77 29.84
CA GLU A 63 28.95 -26.50 30.45
C GLU A 63 29.13 -25.25 29.55
N GLY A 64 29.87 -25.38 28.42
CA GLY A 64 30.01 -24.35 27.38
C GLY A 64 29.10 -24.50 26.14
N GLY A 65 28.69 -25.71 25.76
CA GLY A 65 27.88 -25.96 24.53
C GLY A 65 26.42 -25.53 24.69
N ASN A 66 25.88 -25.75 25.89
CA ASN A 66 24.48 -25.47 26.20
C ASN A 66 24.15 -23.98 26.23
N LYS A 67 25.14 -23.13 26.53
CA LYS A 67 24.96 -21.67 26.52
C LYS A 67 24.93 -21.10 25.10
N ALA A 68 25.82 -21.56 24.23
CA ALA A 68 25.84 -21.18 22.82
C ALA A 68 24.56 -21.62 22.08
N GLY A 69 24.08 -22.85 22.34
CA GLY A 69 22.82 -23.34 21.77
C GLY A 69 21.60 -22.52 22.22
N ARG A 70 21.53 -22.17 23.52
CA ARG A 70 20.46 -21.31 24.07
C ARG A 70 20.49 -19.90 23.49
N GLU A 71 21.68 -19.30 23.32
CA GLU A 71 21.83 -17.99 22.71
C GLU A 71 21.43 -18.01 21.23
N ALA A 72 21.87 -19.01 20.47
CA ALA A 72 21.46 -19.18 19.07
C ALA A 72 19.94 -19.38 18.92
N ALA A 73 19.32 -20.18 19.79
CA ALA A 73 17.87 -20.36 19.79
C ALA A 73 17.13 -19.04 20.11
N LYS A 74 17.64 -18.26 21.06
CA LYS A 74 17.09 -16.94 21.40
C LYS A 74 17.16 -15.98 20.21
N TYR A 75 18.28 -15.90 19.51
CA TYR A 75 18.42 -15.00 18.34
C TYR A 75 17.50 -15.40 17.19
N ARG A 76 17.32 -16.71 16.93
CA ARG A 76 16.34 -17.16 15.91
C ARG A 76 14.91 -16.78 16.26
N ARG A 77 14.57 -16.83 17.55
CA ARG A 77 13.26 -16.37 18.03
C ARG A 77 13.10 -14.87 17.82
N GLN A 78 14.09 -14.09 18.26
CA GLN A 78 14.08 -12.63 18.09
C GLN A 78 13.97 -12.22 16.62
N LEU A 79 14.68 -12.91 15.71
CA LEU A 79 14.57 -12.63 14.27
C LEU A 79 13.13 -12.81 13.78
N ARG A 80 12.50 -13.95 14.09
CA ARG A 80 11.10 -14.21 13.68
C ARG A 80 10.12 -13.23 14.31
N ASP A 81 10.32 -12.89 15.59
CA ASP A 81 9.50 -11.92 16.30
C ASP A 81 9.61 -10.54 15.58
N THR A 82 10.82 -10.11 15.22
CA THR A 82 11.02 -8.84 14.48
C THR A 82 10.46 -8.85 13.07
N GLU A 83 10.54 -9.99 12.36
CA GLU A 83 9.94 -10.14 11.02
C GLU A 83 8.42 -10.07 11.11
N ALA A 84 7.82 -10.74 12.09
CA ALA A 84 6.39 -10.69 12.36
C ALA A 84 5.91 -9.27 12.74
N GLU A 85 6.68 -8.55 13.56
CA GLU A 85 6.40 -7.16 13.90
C GLU A 85 6.45 -6.25 12.66
N ARG A 86 7.48 -6.41 11.81
CA ARG A 86 7.59 -5.67 10.55
C ARG A 86 6.39 -5.92 9.64
N ASP A 87 5.98 -7.18 9.49
CA ASP A 87 4.86 -7.55 8.62
C ASP A 87 3.54 -6.99 9.17
N THR A 88 3.36 -7.02 10.49
CA THR A 88 2.21 -6.42 11.17
C THR A 88 2.15 -4.90 10.97
N LEU A 89 3.29 -4.20 11.12
CA LEU A 89 3.38 -2.76 10.88
C LEU A 89 3.11 -2.41 9.42
N THR A 90 3.63 -3.20 8.48
CA THR A 90 3.40 -3.03 7.04
C THR A 90 1.90 -3.14 6.73
N GLY A 91 1.24 -4.20 7.25
CA GLY A 91 -0.20 -4.36 7.10
C GLY A 91 -1.02 -3.22 7.72
N THR A 92 -0.57 -2.69 8.87
CA THR A 92 -1.22 -1.55 9.53
C THR A 92 -1.09 -0.26 8.71
N VAL A 93 0.11 0.02 8.19
CA VAL A 93 0.37 1.19 7.33
C VAL A 93 -0.47 1.12 6.07
N ASP A 94 -0.56 -0.05 5.42
CA ASP A 94 -1.37 -0.22 4.21
C ASP A 94 -2.87 -0.03 4.47
N SER A 95 -3.36 -0.51 5.61
CA SER A 95 -4.75 -0.27 6.04
C SER A 95 -5.03 1.23 6.23
N LEU A 96 -4.15 1.93 6.95
CA LEU A 96 -4.25 3.38 7.18
C LEU A 96 -4.19 4.17 5.87
N ARG A 97 -3.30 3.80 4.95
CA ARG A 97 -3.20 4.41 3.62
C ARG A 97 -4.50 4.28 2.83
N LYS A 98 -5.08 3.08 2.80
CA LYS A 98 -6.39 2.86 2.14
C LYS A 98 -7.50 3.70 2.77
N GLN A 99 -7.51 3.81 4.10
CA GLN A 99 -8.50 4.60 4.83
C GLN A 99 -8.34 6.10 4.55
N LEU A 100 -7.11 6.61 4.51
CA LEU A 100 -6.81 7.99 4.14
C LEU A 100 -7.20 8.31 2.71
N ILE A 101 -6.92 7.41 1.75
CA ILE A 101 -7.35 7.57 0.35
C ILE A 101 -8.87 7.63 0.28
N ASN A 102 -9.58 6.73 0.97
CA ASN A 102 -11.03 6.72 1.01
C ASN A 102 -11.61 8.04 1.54
N GLN A 103 -11.03 8.59 2.62
CA GLN A 103 -11.44 9.87 3.20
C GLN A 103 -11.16 11.08 2.30
N ASN A 104 -10.08 11.02 1.51
CA ASN A 104 -9.63 12.12 0.66
C ASN A 104 -10.07 11.98 -0.80
N MET A 105 -10.99 11.06 -1.11
CA MET A 105 -11.50 10.89 -2.46
C MET A 105 -12.07 12.21 -3.00
N PRO A 106 -11.78 12.56 -4.28
CA PRO A 106 -12.29 13.80 -4.87
C PRO A 106 -13.82 13.83 -4.82
N ARG A 107 -14.41 14.92 -4.32
CA ARG A 107 -15.88 15.06 -4.22
C ARG A 107 -16.59 14.99 -5.58
N SER A 108 -15.88 15.32 -6.66
CA SER A 108 -16.35 15.19 -8.05
C SER A 108 -16.34 13.76 -8.57
N SER A 109 -15.74 12.83 -7.83
CA SER A 109 -15.73 11.42 -8.20
C SER A 109 -16.98 10.74 -7.66
N SER A 110 -17.65 9.95 -8.50
CA SER A 110 -18.67 8.99 -8.07
C SER A 110 -18.10 7.61 -7.75
N VAL A 111 -16.80 7.38 -7.94
CA VAL A 111 -16.17 6.07 -7.67
C VAL A 111 -15.66 6.00 -6.23
N ASN A 112 -15.78 4.80 -5.65
CA ASN A 112 -15.21 4.48 -4.34
C ASN A 112 -13.73 4.09 -4.48
N SER A 113 -12.99 4.11 -3.38
CA SER A 113 -11.60 3.64 -3.34
C SER A 113 -11.44 2.19 -3.82
N ASP A 114 -12.43 1.32 -3.58
CA ASP A 114 -12.44 -0.06 -4.11
C ASP A 114 -12.38 -0.15 -5.64
N ALA A 115 -12.95 0.83 -6.35
CA ALA A 115 -12.87 0.87 -7.80
C ALA A 115 -11.44 1.17 -8.27
N LEU A 116 -10.68 1.97 -7.51
CA LEU A 116 -9.26 2.24 -7.81
C LEU A 116 -8.45 0.95 -7.72
N TRP A 117 -8.70 0.13 -6.70
CA TRP A 117 -8.01 -1.15 -6.53
C TRP A 117 -8.33 -2.13 -7.65
N LYS A 118 -9.60 -2.17 -8.10
CA LYS A 118 -10.02 -2.99 -9.24
C LYS A 118 -9.46 -2.49 -10.57
N ALA A 119 -9.21 -1.19 -10.69
CA ALA A 119 -8.54 -0.59 -11.84
C ALA A 119 -7.01 -0.83 -11.83
N GLY A 120 -6.47 -1.45 -10.77
CA GLY A 120 -5.07 -1.83 -10.67
C GLY A 120 -4.15 -0.79 -10.02
N PHE A 121 -4.69 0.32 -9.52
CA PHE A 121 -3.89 1.31 -8.79
C PHE A 121 -3.46 0.76 -7.44
N THR A 122 -2.25 1.10 -6.99
CA THR A 122 -1.78 0.74 -5.65
C THR A 122 -1.89 1.93 -4.69
N PRO A 123 -2.16 1.71 -3.38
CA PRO A 123 -2.21 2.81 -2.42
C PRO A 123 -0.92 3.64 -2.39
N ALA A 124 0.24 2.99 -2.54
CA ALA A 124 1.55 3.64 -2.46
C ALA A 124 1.78 4.71 -3.53
N GLU A 125 1.22 4.55 -4.74
CA GLU A 125 1.36 5.50 -5.85
C GLU A 125 0.74 6.87 -5.56
N MET A 126 -0.23 6.91 -4.64
CA MET A 126 -1.00 8.10 -4.29
C MET A 126 -0.41 8.88 -3.10
N PHE A 127 0.70 8.40 -2.53
CA PHE A 127 1.42 9.11 -1.47
C PHE A 127 2.71 9.72 -2.04
N ALA A 128 3.11 10.85 -1.46
CA ALA A 128 4.43 11.42 -1.68
C ALA A 128 5.48 10.74 -0.78
N GLU A 129 6.76 11.05 -1.01
CA GLU A 129 7.87 10.48 -0.25
C GLU A 129 7.84 10.86 1.25
N ASP A 130 7.21 11.98 1.59
CA ASP A 130 6.98 12.45 2.96
C ASP A 130 5.83 11.71 3.68
N GLY A 131 5.13 10.81 2.97
CA GLY A 131 3.97 10.08 3.49
C GLY A 131 2.67 10.89 3.49
N SER A 132 2.66 12.09 2.92
CA SER A 132 1.44 12.86 2.68
C SER A 132 0.69 12.36 1.44
N ILE A 133 -0.63 12.61 1.38
CA ILE A 133 -1.42 12.21 0.22
C ILE A 133 -1.19 13.19 -0.95
N ASN A 134 -0.83 12.65 -2.11
CA ASN A 134 -0.75 13.42 -3.34
C ASN A 134 -2.15 13.47 -3.98
N THR A 135 -2.85 14.59 -3.76
CA THR A 135 -4.23 14.80 -4.23
C THR A 135 -4.32 14.88 -5.75
N GLU A 136 -3.29 15.37 -6.44
CA GLU A 136 -3.25 15.46 -7.90
C GLU A 136 -3.25 14.06 -8.52
N LYS A 137 -2.32 13.20 -8.09
CA LYS A 137 -2.27 11.79 -8.52
C LYS A 137 -3.55 11.04 -8.17
N LEU A 138 -4.14 11.31 -7.01
CA LEU A 138 -5.42 10.71 -6.64
C LEU A 138 -6.55 11.14 -7.60
N THR A 139 -6.59 12.42 -8.00
CA THR A 139 -7.60 12.89 -8.97
C THR A 139 -7.39 12.31 -10.36
N GLU A 140 -6.13 12.14 -10.79
CA GLU A 140 -5.78 11.49 -12.05
C GLU A 140 -6.19 10.02 -12.05
N ALA A 141 -5.85 9.28 -11.00
CA ALA A 141 -6.26 7.89 -10.83
C ALA A 141 -7.79 7.77 -10.81
N ALA A 142 -8.50 8.69 -10.15
CA ALA A 142 -9.95 8.71 -10.17
C ALA A 142 -10.50 8.94 -11.59
N LYS A 143 -9.96 9.90 -12.35
CA LYS A 143 -10.38 10.13 -13.75
C LYS A 143 -10.12 8.91 -14.64
N ALA A 144 -8.93 8.34 -14.58
CA ALA A 144 -8.59 7.13 -15.33
C ALA A 144 -9.51 5.96 -14.98
N THR A 145 -9.86 5.81 -13.70
CA THR A 145 -10.83 4.82 -13.25
C THR A 145 -12.24 5.07 -13.82
N HIS A 146 -12.67 6.32 -13.90
CA HIS A 146 -13.94 6.68 -14.54
C HIS A 146 -13.94 6.33 -16.03
N GLU A 147 -12.87 6.64 -16.75
CA GLU A 147 -12.73 6.30 -18.17
C GLU A 147 -12.76 4.78 -18.39
N LEU A 148 -12.03 4.03 -17.57
CA LEU A 148 -11.99 2.57 -17.64
C LEU A 148 -13.37 1.92 -17.45
N PHE A 149 -14.18 2.45 -16.53
CA PHE A 149 -15.52 1.95 -16.24
C PHE A 149 -16.63 2.63 -17.04
N GLY A 150 -16.31 3.57 -17.93
CA GLY A 150 -17.29 4.33 -18.71
C GLY A 150 -18.22 5.21 -17.87
N LEU A 151 -17.74 5.72 -16.73
CA LEU A 151 -18.49 6.56 -15.80
C LEU A 151 -18.22 8.04 -16.03
N SER A 152 -19.20 8.90 -15.70
CA SER A 152 -19.03 10.35 -15.82
C SER A 152 -18.25 10.91 -14.63
N TYR A 153 -17.07 11.49 -14.89
CA TYR A 153 -16.31 12.25 -13.89
C TYR A 153 -16.85 13.69 -13.80
N GLY A 154 -17.25 14.14 -12.60
CA GLY A 154 -17.74 15.51 -12.42
C GLY A 154 -18.81 15.63 -11.36
N ALA A 155 -19.22 16.88 -11.09
CA ALA A 155 -20.30 17.16 -10.14
C ALA A 155 -21.52 16.30 -10.50
N LYS A 156 -21.97 15.46 -9.54
CA LYS A 156 -23.22 14.73 -9.67
C LYS A 156 -24.26 15.76 -10.07
N SER A 157 -24.83 15.61 -11.26
CA SER A 157 -25.92 16.50 -11.67
C SER A 157 -27.01 16.31 -10.61
N VAL A 158 -27.19 17.29 -9.74
CA VAL A 158 -28.34 17.33 -8.86
C VAL A 158 -29.50 17.54 -9.81
N VAL A 159 -30.05 16.44 -10.32
CA VAL A 159 -31.36 16.44 -10.94
C VAL A 159 -32.28 16.83 -9.79
N ARG A 160 -32.48 18.14 -9.65
CA ARG A 160 -33.51 18.68 -8.76
C ARG A 160 -34.79 18.04 -9.26
N ARG A 161 -35.30 17.06 -8.52
CA ARG A 161 -36.58 16.44 -8.79
C ARG A 161 -37.57 17.58 -8.91
N SER A 162 -38.08 17.82 -10.11
CA SER A 162 -38.84 18.99 -10.52
C SER A 162 -40.26 19.03 -9.93
N GLY A 163 -40.44 18.54 -8.71
CA GLY A 163 -41.70 18.50 -7.97
C GLY A 163 -41.57 18.86 -6.49
N ASP A 164 -40.37 19.11 -5.97
CA ASP A 164 -40.17 19.54 -4.57
C ASP A 164 -40.18 21.09 -4.46
N ARG A 165 -41.24 21.69 -5.01
CA ARG A 165 -41.65 23.07 -4.77
C ARG A 165 -43.11 23.05 -4.30
N SER A 166 -43.38 22.30 -3.25
CA SER A 166 -44.52 22.60 -2.39
C SER A 166 -44.09 23.70 -1.43
N GLU A 167 -44.49 24.90 -1.82
CA GLU A 167 -44.76 26.07 -0.99
C GLU A 167 -44.82 25.77 0.52
N ASP A 168 -43.76 26.09 1.25
CA ASP A 168 -43.89 26.48 2.66
C ASP A 168 -42.83 27.52 3.01
N LEU A 169 -42.91 28.64 2.30
CA LEU A 169 -42.41 29.92 2.79
C LEU A 169 -43.55 30.63 3.51
N SER A 170 -44.25 29.94 4.42
CA SER A 170 -44.90 30.62 5.53
C SER A 170 -43.83 30.87 6.59
N SER A 171 -43.11 31.98 6.45
CA SER A 171 -42.26 32.53 7.51
C SER A 171 -43.02 32.45 8.84
N PRO A 172 -42.48 31.84 9.92
CA PRO A 172 -43.11 31.93 11.22
C PRO A 172 -43.09 33.41 11.62
N SER A 173 -44.25 34.05 11.59
CA SER A 173 -44.52 35.39 12.11
C SER A 173 -44.46 35.39 13.64
N GLY A 174 -43.32 34.97 14.20
CA GLY A 174 -42.99 35.04 15.61
C GLY A 174 -41.82 35.99 15.83
N PRO A 175 -41.70 36.63 17.01
CA PRO A 175 -40.59 37.53 17.32
C PRO A 175 -39.28 36.78 17.09
N SER A 176 -38.44 37.34 16.22
CA SER A 176 -37.12 36.77 16.01
C SER A 176 -36.32 36.88 17.31
N TRP A 177 -35.39 35.95 17.54
CA TRP A 177 -34.54 35.94 18.73
C TRP A 177 -33.80 37.27 18.98
N GLY A 178 -33.55 38.07 17.94
CA GLY A 178 -32.96 39.40 18.07
C GLY A 178 -33.89 40.43 18.73
N GLU A 179 -35.20 40.25 18.61
CA GLU A 179 -36.22 41.14 19.20
C GLU A 179 -36.45 40.81 20.68
N ALA A 180 -36.39 39.53 21.05
CA ALA A 180 -36.46 39.09 22.45
C ALA A 180 -35.27 39.57 23.30
N LEU A 181 -34.08 39.73 22.70
CA LEU A 181 -32.86 40.21 23.39
C LEU A 181 -32.84 41.73 23.58
N ASN A 182 -33.60 42.50 22.80
CA ASN A 182 -33.64 43.96 22.89
C ASN A 182 -34.77 44.49 23.79
N ALA A 183 -35.77 43.66 24.11
CA ALA A 183 -36.90 44.05 24.96
C ALA A 183 -36.60 44.04 26.48
N GLY A 184 -35.37 43.71 26.88
CA GLY A 184 -34.94 43.58 28.29
C GLY A 184 -33.95 44.64 28.78
N LYS A 185 -33.80 45.76 28.07
CA LYS A 185 -33.03 46.94 28.50
C LYS A 185 -33.96 48.13 28.73
#